data_AF-A0A7Z0PXX1-F1
#
_entry.id   AF-A0A7Z0PXX1-F1
#
_cell.length_a   1.000
_cell.length_b   1.000
_cell.length_c   1.000
_cell.angle_alpha   90.00
_cell.angle_beta   90.00
_cell.angle_gamma   90.00
#
_symmetry.space_group_name_H-M   'P 1'
#
loop_
_entity.id
_entity.type
_entity.pdbx_description
1 polymer ?
#
loop_
_entity_poly.entity_id
_entity_poly.type
_entity_poly.pdbx_seq_one_letter_code
_entity_poly.pdbx_strand_id
1 'polypeptide(L)' 'MAIRRLTVWAGTMLLAATLTAQPVAASPDGPPPGLPLGPRGLAETRTTETLQPGVTLTTIVRGAADPAHTWTVE' A
#
# COMPACT_ATOMS: atom_id res chain seq x y z
N MET A 1 54.45 17.07 44.20
CA MET A 1 53.08 16.88 43.64
C MET A 1 52.85 17.99 42.62
N ALA A 2 53.08 17.72 41.33
CA ALA A 2 52.77 18.64 40.24
C ALA A 2 52.42 17.80 39.01
N ILE A 3 51.15 17.83 38.65
CA ILE A 3 50.48 16.89 37.75
C ILE A 3 50.58 17.40 36.31
N ARG A 4 51.04 16.53 35.41
CA ARG A 4 51.15 16.74 33.96
C ARG A 4 49.76 17.00 33.37
N ARG A 5 49.66 18.08 32.59
CA ARG A 5 48.52 18.40 31.71
C ARG A 5 48.55 17.41 30.54
N LEU A 6 47.53 16.56 30.43
CA LEU A 6 47.28 15.74 29.25
C LEU A 6 45.90 16.13 28.71
N THR A 7 45.89 17.00 27.70
CA THR A 7 44.69 17.39 26.96
C THR A 7 44.49 16.37 25.85
N VAL A 8 43.58 15.42 26.04
CA VAL A 8 43.19 14.44 25.02
C VAL A 8 42.17 15.08 24.10
N TRP A 9 42.50 15.09 22.81
CA TRP A 9 41.72 15.63 21.72
C TRP A 9 40.38 14.91 21.56
N ALA A 10 39.29 15.65 21.73
CA ALA A 10 37.97 15.29 21.25
C ALA A 10 37.93 15.50 19.74
N GLY A 11 37.57 14.47 18.98
CA GLY A 11 37.53 14.56 17.53
C GLY A 11 36.66 13.50 16.89
N THR A 12 35.47 13.93 16.47
CA THR A 12 34.69 13.40 15.33
C THR A 12 34.16 11.98 15.42
N MET A 13 32.94 11.85 15.97
CA MET A 13 32.02 10.79 15.53
C MET A 13 30.57 11.28 15.63
N LEU A 14 30.11 12.04 14.64
CA LEU A 14 28.67 12.22 14.40
C LEU A 14 28.44 12.75 12.98
N LEU A 15 28.30 11.84 12.01
CA LEU A 15 27.76 12.23 10.70
C LEU A 15 27.00 11.05 10.07
N ALA A 16 25.84 11.40 9.50
CA ALA A 16 24.95 10.57 8.68
C ALA A 16 23.89 9.73 9.41
N ALA A 17 22.99 10.39 10.14
CA ALA A 17 21.60 9.92 10.25
C ALA A 17 20.85 10.34 8.96
N THR A 18 21.01 9.58 7.88
CA THR A 18 20.18 9.75 6.67
C THR A 18 18.76 9.34 7.01
N LEU A 19 17.92 10.34 7.18
CA LEU A 19 16.48 10.25 7.40
C LEU A 19 15.84 9.51 6.20
N THR A 20 15.57 8.21 6.33
CA THR A 20 14.78 7.47 5.34
C THR A 20 13.33 7.87 5.52
N ALA A 21 12.90 8.93 4.85
CA ALA A 21 11.50 9.31 4.77
C ALA A 21 10.73 8.16 4.08
N GLN A 22 10.02 7.35 4.87
CA GLN A 22 9.08 6.36 4.33
C GLN A 22 7.91 7.11 3.68
N PRO A 23 7.55 6.83 2.42
CA PRO A 23 6.37 7.42 1.82
C PRO A 23 5.14 6.94 2.59
N VAL A 24 4.39 7.88 3.17
CA VAL A 24 3.09 7.57 3.76
C VAL A 24 2.11 7.40 2.60
N ALA A 25 1.68 6.17 2.35
CA ALA A 25 0.58 5.93 1.42
C ALA A 25 -0.71 6.45 2.07
N ALA A 26 -1.38 7.40 1.44
CA ALA A 26 -2.70 7.81 1.85
C ALA A 26 -3.67 6.66 1.57
N SER A 27 -4.01 5.88 2.60
CA SER A 27 -5.14 4.95 2.51
C SER A 27 -6.42 5.78 2.53
N PRO A 28 -7.28 5.71 1.50
CA PRO A 28 -8.63 6.25 1.64
C PRO A 28 -9.30 5.53 2.81
N ASP A 29 -9.71 6.29 3.83
CA ASP A 29 -10.40 5.75 5.01
C ASP A 29 -11.79 5.23 4.59
N GLY A 30 -11.86 3.94 4.25
CA GLY A 30 -13.09 3.23 3.97
C GLY A 30 -12.98 2.26 2.78
N PRO A 31 -13.81 1.19 2.74
CA PRO A 31 -13.94 0.36 1.55
C PRO A 31 -14.33 1.24 0.35
N PRO A 32 -13.65 1.14 -0.80
CA PRO A 32 -14.04 1.90 -1.98
C PRO A 32 -15.49 1.56 -2.35
N PRO A 33 -16.28 2.52 -2.87
CA PRO A 33 -17.63 2.23 -3.33
C PRO A 33 -17.63 1.03 -4.29
N GLY A 34 -18.67 0.20 -4.24
CA GLY A 34 -18.82 -0.95 -5.13
C GLY A 34 -18.85 -0.52 -6.60
N LEU A 35 -18.41 -1.39 -7.52
CA LEU A 35 -18.39 -1.04 -8.95
C LEU A 35 -19.82 -0.76 -9.47
N PRO A 36 -20.01 0.21 -10.38
CA PRO A 36 -21.29 0.52 -10.98
C PRO A 36 -21.67 -0.48 -12.09
N LEU A 37 -21.58 -1.78 -11.78
CA LEU A 37 -21.87 -2.88 -12.70
C LEU A 37 -23.04 -3.70 -12.15
N GLY A 38 -24.17 -3.62 -12.83
CA GLY A 38 -25.44 -4.23 -12.40
C GLY A 38 -26.13 -3.48 -11.26
N PRO A 39 -27.15 -4.10 -10.63
CA PRO A 39 -27.84 -3.54 -9.47
C PRO A 39 -26.91 -3.21 -8.29
N ARG A 40 -27.38 -2.32 -7.41
CA ARG A 40 -26.68 -2.01 -6.16
C ARG A 40 -26.71 -3.24 -5.24
N GLY A 41 -25.67 -3.40 -4.44
CA GLY A 41 -25.60 -4.47 -3.42
C GLY A 41 -25.24 -5.86 -3.94
N LEU A 42 -24.90 -6.04 -5.23
CA LEU A 42 -24.32 -7.29 -5.70
C LEU A 42 -23.05 -7.62 -4.90
N ALA A 43 -22.90 -8.91 -4.58
CA ALA A 43 -21.69 -9.44 -3.95
C ALA A 43 -20.45 -9.10 -4.80
N GLU A 44 -19.40 -8.65 -4.13
CA GLU A 44 -18.15 -8.25 -4.75
C GLU A 44 -16.96 -8.74 -3.92
N THR A 45 -16.04 -9.44 -4.56
CA THR A 45 -14.77 -9.88 -3.98
C THR A 45 -13.64 -9.11 -4.65
N ARG A 46 -12.73 -8.56 -3.83
CA ARG A 46 -11.54 -7.84 -4.29
C ARG A 46 -10.28 -8.53 -3.79
N THR A 47 -9.34 -8.75 -4.68
CA THR A 47 -8.00 -9.24 -4.33
C THR A 47 -6.98 -8.28 -4.90
N THR A 48 -6.05 -7.86 -4.05
CA THR A 48 -4.98 -6.93 -4.43
C THR A 48 -3.64 -7.63 -4.23
N GLU A 49 -2.81 -7.60 -5.26
CA GLU A 49 -1.47 -8.18 -5.26
C GLU A 49 -0.45 -7.14 -5.72
N THR A 50 0.61 -6.95 -4.94
CA THR A 50 1.76 -6.14 -5.36
C THR A 50 2.70 -7.04 -6.14
N LEU A 51 2.80 -6.83 -7.44
CA LEU A 51 3.63 -7.65 -8.32
C LEU A 51 5.10 -7.23 -8.27
N GLN A 52 5.35 -5.92 -8.16
CA GLN A 52 6.66 -5.28 -8.09
C GLN A 52 6.55 -3.94 -7.33
N PRO A 53 7.65 -3.28 -6.93
CA PRO A 53 7.59 -1.94 -6.37
C PRO A 53 6.82 -0.96 -7.28
N GLY A 54 5.72 -0.40 -6.79
CA GLY A 54 4.87 0.52 -7.54
C GLY A 54 3.91 -0.14 -8.54
N VAL A 55 3.86 -1.47 -8.64
CA VAL A 55 2.96 -2.21 -9.53
C VAL A 55 1.98 -3.06 -8.72
N THR A 56 0.69 -2.81 -8.93
CA THR A 56 -0.40 -3.49 -8.22
C THR A 56 -1.41 -4.05 -9.22
N LEU A 57 -1.74 -5.33 -9.07
CA LEU A 57 -2.87 -5.97 -9.71
C LEU A 57 -4.06 -5.97 -8.75
N THR A 58 -5.21 -5.52 -9.22
CA THR A 58 -6.46 -5.65 -8.49
C THR A 58 -7.45 -6.46 -9.32
N THR A 59 -7.83 -7.61 -8.79
CA THR A 59 -8.85 -8.47 -9.38
C THR A 59 -10.16 -8.24 -8.64
N ILE A 60 -11.22 -7.90 -9.38
CA ILE A 60 -12.55 -7.65 -8.82
C ILE A 60 -13.54 -8.61 -9.50
N VAL A 61 -14.17 -9.47 -8.69
CA VAL A 61 -15.25 -10.37 -9.13
C VAL A 61 -16.55 -9.86 -8.53
N ARG A 62 -17.54 -9.58 -9.36
CA ARG A 62 -18.82 -8.99 -8.93
C ARG A 62 -20.01 -9.69 -9.60
N GLY A 63 -21.06 -9.93 -8.82
CA GLY A 63 -22.31 -10.52 -9.30
C GLY A 63 -22.20 -12.03 -9.56
N ALA A 64 -23.21 -12.56 -10.25
CA ALA A 64 -23.31 -13.95 -10.67
C ALA A 64 -24.17 -14.04 -11.94
N ALA A 65 -24.21 -15.21 -12.57
CA ALA A 65 -25.14 -15.46 -13.68
C ALA A 65 -26.58 -15.33 -13.20
N ASP A 66 -27.40 -14.59 -13.95
CA ASP A 66 -28.83 -14.48 -13.69
C ASP A 66 -29.57 -15.63 -14.38
N PRO A 67 -30.31 -16.49 -13.64
CA PRO A 67 -31.07 -17.58 -14.24
C PRO A 67 -32.20 -17.11 -15.17
N ALA A 68 -32.59 -15.83 -15.12
CA ALA A 68 -33.54 -15.25 -16.07
C ALA A 68 -32.92 -14.97 -17.45
N HIS A 69 -31.58 -14.90 -17.57
CA HIS A 69 -30.91 -14.77 -18.85
C HIS A 69 -30.78 -16.13 -19.54
N THR A 70 -31.26 -16.22 -20.77
CA THR A 70 -31.23 -17.44 -21.58
C THR A 70 -30.56 -17.19 -22.94
N TRP A 71 -30.07 -18.26 -23.56
CA TRP A 71 -29.51 -18.20 -24.91
C TRP A 71 -30.62 -18.07 -25.97
N THR A 72 -30.33 -17.34 -27.05
CA THR A 72 -31.15 -17.27 -28.27
C THR A 72 -30.27 -17.50 -29.50
N VAL A 73 -30.88 -17.81 -30.65
CA VAL A 73 -30.20 -17.78 -31.95
C VAL A 73 -30.17 -16.33 -32.44
N GLU A 74 -29.04 -15.92 -33.01
CA GLU A 74 -28.80 -14.61 -33.61
C GLU A 74 -29.14 -14.58 -35.11
#